data_AF-A0A2V9Z2E5-F1
#
_entry.id   AF-A0A2V9Z2E5-F1
#
_cell.length_a   1.000
_cell.length_b   1.000
_cell.length_c   1.000
_cell.angle_alpha   90.00
_cell.angle_beta   90.00
_cell.angle_gamma   90.00
#
_symmetry.space_group_name_H-M   'P 1'
#
loop_
_entity.id
_entity.type
_entity.pdbx_description
1 polymer ?
#
loop_
_entity_poly.entity_id
_entity_poly.type
_entity_poly.pdbx_seq_one_letter_code
_entity_poly.pdbx_strand_id
1 'polypeptide(L)'
;MVQTRSGEGSCFSRSGQVRLTRRSASPDGANSRLVMKIRWSPEAAADFAGIIEYIHKQNPSASDRIAHSIYDSVTSLQSFPNRGRTGRIDDTRELVLAPLPFILVYQVKRRTVEIVRVLHGSQRWP
;
A
#
# COMPACT_ATOMS: atom_id res chain seq x y z
N MET A 1 -28.82 11.14 -75.03
CA MET A 1 -30.09 11.44 -74.35
C MET A 1 -30.16 10.54 -73.11
N VAL A 2 -30.23 11.18 -71.94
CA VAL A 2 -30.59 10.67 -70.61
C VAL A 2 -29.61 9.74 -69.86
N GLN A 3 -29.20 10.28 -68.71
CA GLN A 3 -28.53 9.69 -67.56
C GLN A 3 -29.49 8.83 -66.71
N THR A 4 -28.95 7.83 -66.01
CA THR A 4 -29.38 7.38 -64.66
C THR A 4 -28.15 6.83 -63.92
N ARG A 5 -27.53 7.61 -63.02
CA ARG A 5 -27.52 7.48 -61.54
C ARG A 5 -27.47 6.04 -60.98
N SER A 6 -26.36 5.74 -60.29
CA SER A 6 -26.19 5.02 -59.01
C SER A 6 -24.68 5.07 -58.73
N GLY A 7 -24.14 5.59 -57.63
CA GLY A 7 -24.51 5.35 -56.23
C GLY A 7 -23.38 4.51 -55.61
N GLU A 8 -22.87 4.96 -54.46
CA GLU A 8 -21.97 4.23 -53.55
C GLU A 8 -20.48 4.20 -53.98
N GLY A 9 -19.50 4.65 -53.19
CA GLY A 9 -19.40 4.69 -51.74
C GLY A 9 -18.22 3.82 -51.31
N SER A 10 -17.50 4.26 -50.29
CA SER A 10 -16.51 3.46 -49.52
C SER A 10 -15.05 3.49 -50.01
N CYS A 11 -14.40 4.60 -49.64
CA CYS A 11 -13.00 4.62 -49.26
C CYS A 11 -12.80 3.72 -48.02
N PHE A 12 -12.16 2.56 -48.17
CA PHE A 12 -11.75 1.73 -47.04
C PHE A 12 -10.31 1.24 -47.21
N SER A 13 -9.42 1.95 -46.50
CA SER A 13 -8.37 1.44 -45.62
C SER A 13 -7.75 0.08 -45.93
N ARG A 14 -6.47 0.08 -46.29
CA ARG A 14 -5.53 -0.98 -45.88
C ARG A 14 -4.29 -0.35 -45.28
N SER A 15 -4.41 -0.08 -43.99
CA SER A 15 -3.37 0.39 -43.09
C SER A 15 -2.22 -0.61 -43.05
N GLY A 16 -1.00 -0.06 -43.09
CA GLY A 16 0.25 -0.78 -43.05
C GLY A 16 0.39 -1.73 -41.87
N GLN A 17 1.11 -2.80 -42.14
CA GLN A 17 1.59 -3.77 -41.16
C GLN A 17 2.43 -3.05 -40.09
N VAL A 18 1.94 -3.02 -38.85
CA VAL A 18 2.78 -2.81 -37.68
C VAL A 18 2.93 -4.14 -36.98
N ARG A 19 4.06 -4.79 -37.24
CA ARG A 19 4.50 -6.01 -36.55
C ARG A 19 4.94 -5.60 -35.14
N LEU A 20 4.01 -5.58 -34.19
CA LEU A 20 4.32 -5.41 -32.77
C LEU A 20 5.11 -6.62 -32.29
N THR A 21 6.44 -6.54 -32.36
CA THR A 21 7.31 -7.45 -31.63
C THR A 21 7.13 -7.12 -30.15
N ARG A 22 6.36 -7.97 -29.45
CA ARG A 22 6.40 -8.07 -27.98
C ARG A 22 7.80 -8.51 -27.57
N ARG A 23 8.69 -7.55 -27.37
CA ARG A 23 9.82 -7.68 -26.44
C ARG A 23 9.94 -6.36 -25.69
N SER A 24 9.01 -6.14 -24.78
CA SER A 24 9.28 -5.29 -23.62
C SER A 24 10.38 -5.99 -22.82
N ALA A 25 11.63 -5.68 -23.14
CA ALA A 25 12.75 -5.91 -22.24
C ALA A 25 12.43 -5.14 -20.96
N SER A 26 12.08 -5.87 -19.90
CA SER A 26 11.82 -5.29 -18.58
C SER A 26 13.08 -4.58 -18.11
N PRO A 27 13.05 -3.28 -17.77
CA PRO A 27 14.20 -2.60 -17.23
C PRO A 27 14.24 -2.81 -15.70
N ASP A 28 14.20 -4.06 -15.23
CA ASP A 28 14.31 -4.39 -13.80
C ASP A 28 15.77 -4.44 -13.34
N GLY A 29 16.58 -3.48 -13.77
CA GLY A 29 18.03 -3.48 -13.54
C GLY A 29 18.67 -2.14 -13.22
N ALA A 30 17.94 -1.02 -13.22
CA ALA A 30 18.59 0.30 -13.14
C ALA A 30 17.76 1.37 -12.42
N ASN A 31 17.29 1.09 -11.21
CA ASN A 31 17.24 2.07 -10.10
C ASN A 31 16.77 1.38 -8.81
N SER A 32 17.66 0.66 -8.11
CA SER A 32 17.45 0.36 -6.69
C SER A 32 17.64 1.65 -5.87
N ARG A 33 16.82 2.67 -6.12
CA ARG A 33 16.59 3.77 -5.19
C ARG A 33 16.13 3.13 -3.89
N LEU A 34 16.73 3.56 -2.78
CA LEU A 34 16.65 2.97 -1.44
C LEU A 34 15.21 3.00 -0.89
N VAL A 35 14.31 2.16 -1.40
CA VAL A 35 12.96 2.03 -0.88
C VAL A 35 12.94 0.89 0.12
N MET A 36 12.72 1.23 1.39
CA MET A 36 12.48 0.26 2.44
C MET A 36 11.13 -0.43 2.18
N LYS A 37 11.12 -1.75 2.16
CA LYS A 37 9.89 -2.54 1.97
C LYS A 37 9.10 -2.60 3.27
N ILE A 38 7.78 -2.61 3.20
CA ILE A 38 6.92 -2.86 4.37
C ILE A 38 6.35 -4.26 4.27
N ARG A 39 6.34 -5.00 5.38
CA ARG A 39 5.65 -6.27 5.54
C ARG A 39 4.78 -6.23 6.78
N TRP A 40 3.60 -6.81 6.70
CA TRP A 40 2.72 -7.01 7.83
C TRP A 40 2.78 -8.48 8.24
N SER A 41 2.91 -8.75 9.53
CA SER A 41 2.68 -10.10 10.06
C SER A 41 1.19 -10.44 10.00
N PRO A 42 0.82 -11.74 9.95
CA PRO A 42 -0.57 -12.15 10.06
C PRO A 42 -1.25 -11.62 11.34
N GLU A 43 -0.53 -11.59 12.45
CA GLU A 43 -1.01 -11.09 13.74
C GLU A 43 -1.27 -9.59 13.68
N ALA A 44 -0.37 -8.79 13.08
CA ALA A 44 -0.57 -7.36 12.93
C ALA A 44 -1.76 -7.04 12.02
N ALA A 45 -1.97 -7.84 10.96
CA ALA A 45 -3.12 -7.69 10.09
C ALA A 45 -4.43 -8.01 10.83
N ALA A 46 -4.44 -9.06 11.66
CA ALA A 46 -5.59 -9.42 12.49
C ALA A 46 -5.89 -8.36 13.56
N ASP A 47 -4.86 -7.86 14.26
CA ASP A 47 -4.98 -6.76 15.23
C ASP A 47 -5.61 -5.52 14.56
N PHE A 48 -5.07 -5.13 13.39
CA PHE A 48 -5.56 -3.97 12.64
C PHE A 48 -7.02 -4.15 12.21
N ALA A 49 -7.36 -5.30 11.62
CA ALA A 49 -8.74 -5.59 11.22
C ALA A 49 -9.71 -5.54 12.41
N GLY A 50 -9.32 -6.13 13.56
CA GLY A 50 -10.13 -6.13 14.77
C GLY A 50 -10.33 -4.73 15.35
N ILE A 51 -9.29 -3.88 15.35
CA ILE A 51 -9.36 -2.48 15.79
C ILE A 51 -10.35 -1.71 14.91
N ILE A 52 -10.19 -1.81 13.59
CA ILE A 52 -11.04 -1.11 12.61
C ILE A 52 -12.50 -1.57 12.74
N GLU A 53 -12.76 -2.87 12.82
CA GLU A 53 -14.12 -3.40 13.00
C GLU A 53 -14.76 -2.93 14.31
N TYR A 54 -14.01 -2.94 15.42
CA TYR A 54 -14.49 -2.48 16.72
C TYR A 54 -14.90 -1.00 16.68
N ILE A 55 -14.05 -0.14 16.10
CA ILE A 55 -14.34 1.29 15.99
C ILE A 55 -15.49 1.52 15.01
N HIS A 56 -15.52 0.80 13.88
CA HIS A 56 -16.54 0.95 12.84
C HIS A 56 -17.96 0.71 13.39
N LYS A 57 -18.12 -0.27 14.31
CA LYS A 57 -19.41 -0.52 14.99
C LYS A 57 -19.92 0.66 15.81
N GLN A 58 -19.01 1.51 16.32
CA GLN A 58 -19.37 2.67 17.14
C GLN A 58 -19.42 3.97 16.32
N ASN A 59 -18.45 4.18 15.43
CA ASN A 59 -18.32 5.37 14.61
C ASN A 59 -17.60 5.05 13.28
N PRO A 60 -18.34 4.81 12.19
CA PRO A 60 -17.76 4.51 10.88
C PRO A 60 -16.80 5.59 10.37
N SER A 61 -17.15 6.87 10.54
CA SER A 61 -16.28 7.96 10.10
C SER A 61 -14.97 8.05 10.88
N ALA A 62 -14.95 7.67 12.15
CA ALA A 62 -13.72 7.60 12.93
C ALA A 62 -12.85 6.42 12.52
N SER A 63 -13.47 5.29 12.14
CA SER A 63 -12.78 4.09 11.65
C SER A 63 -11.91 4.41 10.44
N ASP A 64 -12.48 5.08 9.43
CA ASP A 64 -11.75 5.42 8.21
C ASP A 64 -10.55 6.34 8.49
N ARG A 65 -10.73 7.33 9.38
CA ARG A 65 -9.66 8.25 9.78
C ARG A 65 -8.53 7.51 10.49
N ILE A 66 -8.86 6.55 11.36
CA ILE A 66 -7.88 5.75 12.10
C ILE A 66 -7.14 4.80 11.15
N ALA A 67 -7.84 4.15 10.23
CA ALA A 67 -7.23 3.30 9.20
C ALA A 67 -6.20 4.07 8.37
N HIS A 68 -6.57 5.25 7.86
CA HIS A 68 -5.65 6.09 7.11
C HIS A 68 -4.46 6.56 7.95
N SER A 69 -4.69 7.02 9.17
CA SER A 69 -3.61 7.49 10.04
C SER A 69 -2.59 6.39 10.36
N ILE A 70 -3.04 5.15 10.59
CA ILE A 70 -2.16 3.99 10.78
C ILE A 70 -1.37 3.71 9.50
N TYR A 71 -2.04 3.69 8.34
CA TYR A 71 -1.40 3.40 7.07
C TYR A 71 -0.35 4.45 6.68
N ASP A 72 -0.64 5.74 6.88
CA ASP A 72 0.29 6.84 6.65
C ASP A 72 1.50 6.74 7.57
N SER A 73 1.28 6.37 8.83
CA SER A 73 2.35 6.19 9.82
C SER A 73 3.26 5.03 9.43
N VAL A 74 2.69 3.90 9.01
CA VAL A 74 3.42 2.73 8.51
C VAL A 74 4.19 3.09 7.23
N THR A 75 3.58 3.83 6.31
CA THR A 75 4.24 4.31 5.08
C THR A 75 5.41 5.25 5.40
N SER A 76 5.29 6.08 6.43
CA SER A 76 6.37 6.97 6.87
C SER A 76 7.61 6.22 7.36
N LEU A 77 7.46 4.97 7.82
CA LEU A 77 8.58 4.11 8.23
C LEU A 77 9.46 3.70 7.04
N GLN A 78 8.98 3.82 5.79
CA GLN A 78 9.84 3.59 4.63
C GLN A 78 10.98 4.59 4.56
N SER A 79 10.67 5.86 4.87
CA SER A 79 11.64 6.95 4.86
C SER A 79 12.36 7.09 6.19
N PHE A 80 11.68 6.81 7.30
CA PHE A 80 12.20 7.02 8.66
C PHE A 80 12.07 5.75 9.53
N PRO A 81 12.77 4.66 9.20
CA PRO A 81 12.65 3.39 9.93
C PRO A 81 13.13 3.48 11.39
N ASN A 82 13.99 4.44 11.73
CA ASN A 82 14.55 4.62 13.07
C ASN A 82 13.72 5.55 13.97
N ARG A 83 12.52 5.98 13.55
CA ARG A 83 11.67 6.91 14.31
C ARG A 83 11.10 6.30 15.60
N GLY A 84 10.84 4.99 15.60
CA GLY A 84 10.36 4.26 16.76
C GLY A 84 11.42 4.15 17.85
N ARG A 85 10.95 4.20 19.10
CA ARG A 85 11.79 3.95 20.29
C ARG A 85 12.23 2.49 20.27
N THR A 86 13.42 2.21 20.76
CA THR A 86 13.85 0.82 20.97
C THR A 86 12.87 0.16 21.94
N GLY A 87 12.26 -0.95 21.50
CA GLY A 87 11.29 -1.69 22.28
C GLY A 87 11.96 -2.51 23.38
N ARG A 88 11.15 -3.19 24.20
CA ARG A 88 11.64 -4.07 25.28
C ARG A 88 12.30 -5.35 24.79
N ILE A 89 11.96 -5.81 23.58
CA ILE A 89 12.51 -7.02 22.97
C ILE A 89 13.59 -6.62 21.96
N ASP A 90 14.70 -7.34 21.96
CA ASP A 90 15.79 -7.09 21.02
C ASP A 90 15.28 -7.05 19.57
N ASP A 91 15.80 -6.11 18.78
CA ASP A 91 15.43 -5.85 17.37
C ASP A 91 13.99 -5.34 17.13
N THR A 92 13.20 -5.11 18.19
CA THR A 92 11.88 -4.47 18.08
C THR A 92 11.93 -2.97 18.37
N ARG A 93 11.03 -2.25 17.72
CA ARG A 93 10.82 -0.81 17.87
C ARG A 93 9.35 -0.53 18.06
N GLU A 94 9.07 0.47 18.86
CA GLU A 94 7.72 0.90 19.20
C GLU A 94 7.50 2.31 18.65
N LEU A 95 6.51 2.46 17.77
CA LEU A 95 6.05 3.75 17.28
C LEU A 95 4.69 4.05 17.90
N VAL A 96 4.65 5.08 18.75
CA VAL A 96 3.40 5.61 19.31
C VAL A 96 2.74 6.50 18.26
N LEU A 97 1.49 6.19 17.91
CA LEU A 97 0.73 6.89 16.87
C LEU A 97 -0.05 8.08 17.44
N ALA A 98 0.62 9.06 18.04
CA ALA A 98 -0.07 10.24 18.57
C ALA A 98 -0.80 11.03 17.45
N PRO A 99 -2.06 11.48 17.66
CA PRO A 99 -2.82 11.50 18.92
C PRO A 99 -3.64 10.22 19.21
N LEU A 100 -3.54 9.19 18.38
CA LEU A 100 -4.26 7.94 18.58
C LEU A 100 -3.64 7.12 19.72
N PRO A 101 -4.47 6.39 20.50
CA PRO A 101 -4.00 5.50 21.55
C PRO A 101 -3.49 4.17 20.98
N PHE A 102 -2.72 4.19 19.88
CA PHE A 102 -2.16 2.98 19.26
C PHE A 102 -0.64 2.99 19.27
N ILE A 103 -0.05 1.81 19.42
CA ILE A 103 1.39 1.57 19.41
C ILE A 103 1.65 0.50 18.34
N LEU A 104 2.45 0.86 17.34
CA LEU A 104 2.95 -0.08 16.34
C LEU A 104 4.25 -0.70 16.84
N VAL A 105 4.25 -2.02 16.98
CA VAL A 105 5.48 -2.79 17.24
C VAL A 105 5.99 -3.27 15.89
N TYR A 106 7.21 -2.88 15.55
CA TYR A 106 7.83 -3.22 14.28
C TYR A 106 9.31 -3.53 14.43
N GLN A 107 9.89 -4.22 13.46
CA GLN A 107 11.31 -4.55 13.41
C GLN A 107 11.89 -4.13 12.06
N VAL A 108 13.16 -3.73 12.05
CA VAL A 108 13.84 -3.25 10.85
C VAL A 108 14.90 -4.26 10.43
N LYS A 109 14.56 -5.13 9.47
CA LYS A 109 15.44 -6.18 8.97
C LYS A 109 16.03 -5.81 7.63
N ARG A 110 17.34 -5.54 7.58
CA ARG A 110 18.11 -5.16 6.38
C ARG A 110 17.50 -3.98 5.61
N ARG A 111 16.49 -4.24 4.77
CA ARG A 111 15.76 -3.25 3.95
C ARG A 111 14.24 -3.43 4.04
N THR A 112 13.76 -4.01 5.13
CA THR A 112 12.35 -4.32 5.32
C THR A 112 11.92 -3.95 6.72
N VAL A 113 10.88 -3.13 6.80
CA VAL A 113 10.14 -2.84 8.02
C VAL A 113 9.04 -3.88 8.13
N GLU A 114 9.10 -4.71 9.17
CA GLU A 114 8.11 -5.73 9.44
C GLU A 114 7.26 -5.29 10.64
N ILE A 115 5.97 -5.04 10.40
CA ILE A 115 5.00 -4.71 11.45
C ILE A 115 4.60 -6.02 12.12
N VAL A 116 4.92 -6.13 13.40
CA VAL A 116 4.76 -7.36 14.19
C VAL A 116 3.42 -7.37 14.91
N ARG A 117 3.02 -6.24 15.53
CA ARG A 117 1.73 -6.07 16.24
C ARG A 117 1.22 -4.65 16.15
N VAL A 118 -0.10 -4.48 16.26
CA VAL A 118 -0.75 -3.17 16.44
C VAL A 118 -1.50 -3.18 17.76
N LEU A 119 -0.97 -2.50 18.77
CA LEU A 119 -1.49 -2.55 20.13
C LEU A 119 -2.26 -1.27 20.47
N HIS A 120 -3.38 -1.38 21.15
CA HIS A 120 -4.02 -0.23 21.79
C HIS A 120 -3.31 0.08 23.12
N GLY A 121 -2.81 1.31 23.29
CA GLY A 121 -1.95 1.74 24.39
C GLY A 121 -2.61 1.72 25.78
N SER A 122 -3.94 1.69 25.84
CA SER A 122 -4.70 1.53 27.09
C SER A 122 -5.48 0.21 27.19
N GLN A 123 -5.42 -0.65 26.17
CA GLN A 123 -6.14 -1.91 26.19
C GLN A 123 -5.18 -3.01 26.60
N ARG A 124 -5.46 -3.66 27.74
CA ARG A 124 -4.89 -4.97 28.04
C ARG A 124 -5.47 -5.93 27.03
N TRP A 125 -4.68 -6.29 26.03
CA TRP A 125 -4.97 -7.42 25.16
C TRP A 125 -5.09 -8.68 26.04
N PRO A 126 -6.14 -9.51 25.87
CA PRO A 126 -6.36 -10.71 26.67
C PRO A 126 -5.27 -11.76 26.48
#